data_AF-A0A1J4K0Z2-F1
#
_entry.id   AF-A0A1J4K0Z2-F1
#
_cell.length_a   1.000
_cell.length_b   1.000
_cell.length_c   1.000
_cell.angle_alpha   90.00
_cell.angle_beta   90.00
_cell.angle_gamma   90.00
#
_symmetry.space_group_name_H-M   'P 1'
#
loop_
_entity.id
_entity.type
_entity.pdbx_description
1 polymer ?
#
loop_
_entity_poly.entity_id
_entity_poly.type
_entity_poly.pdbx_seq_one_letter_code
_entity_poly.pdbx_strand_id
1 'polypeptide(L)'
;MEQARKWWEKSFPDSVITGAGLPKIDTMKLFWESIFPPLALLSDYITNTDQYWKKMQRIMTQMSDNQDIPCPFQKLKLFILAFYEFVQKIDLSLNSKSKKLDYLQLIKFLECMPKSYEPHSLIWNIPAAVGHPESLLVLLDLLHTSKHWIWNALMNCDGVDDLLFDRLSPYISPLSKYSNSELKYYKLLAIDIVTITFMHNPRFPDPFDSLFSRYLNVMKNGSVEESIHCFRSLTLIFEKLRSQIGTGHLCNYMKDFAGTAISIHFLRRMFVTFLLSLKLPNLSVSFISRLLLQNNPDHNDIDFITTHLIPNNNHEKHTSIVLKMLSLAVTDMIISRSIIKSLNSLRKLFDSHIPIICTFIQNAVGFVIIAQANETCARHVSMIFDLLKALLNLNQDWLKNEVMKGAAILLASQKVPLAFANSLKPSMHCDKAELVKWEKMANNISFNDMMLLIENIKDDKGQKPAPPTIGVRSAPPRNFPKPIPGPSMSSHVPKAKPKGREVMKPFVRNSQSKYLRSTYRSNQS
;
A
#
# COMPACT_ATOMS: atom_id res chain seq x y z
N MET A 1 8.64 57.14 -23.93
CA MET A 1 8.19 57.06 -25.34
C MET A 1 9.37 56.93 -26.32
N GLU A 2 10.34 57.85 -26.31
CA GLU A 2 11.47 57.82 -27.26
C GLU A 2 12.33 56.54 -27.19
N GLN A 3 12.60 56.04 -25.97
CA GLN A 3 13.36 54.80 -25.77
C GLN A 3 12.64 53.57 -26.35
N ALA A 4 11.34 53.42 -26.10
CA ALA A 4 10.53 52.32 -26.63
C ALA A 4 10.50 52.32 -28.16
N ARG A 5 10.41 53.53 -28.76
CA ARG A 5 10.47 53.69 -30.21
C ARG A 5 11.83 53.26 -30.79
N LYS A 6 12.94 53.77 -30.24
CA LYS A 6 14.30 53.38 -30.68
C LYS A 6 14.54 51.88 -30.55
N TRP A 7 14.04 51.28 -29.46
CA TRP A 7 14.10 49.83 -29.26
C TRP A 7 13.30 49.06 -30.33
N TRP A 8 12.09 49.51 -30.65
CA TRP A 8 11.25 48.91 -31.69
C TRP A 8 11.90 48.98 -33.07
N GLU A 9 12.40 50.16 -33.45
CA GLU A 9 13.08 50.37 -34.73
C GLU A 9 14.35 49.51 -34.87
N LYS A 10 15.08 49.33 -33.76
CA LYS A 10 16.27 48.45 -33.72
C LYS A 10 15.90 46.96 -33.77
N SER A 11 14.84 46.56 -33.08
CA SER A 11 14.44 45.15 -32.96
C SER A 11 13.70 44.64 -34.20
N PHE A 12 13.01 45.53 -34.91
CA PHE A 12 12.17 45.19 -36.06
C PHE A 12 12.38 46.14 -37.25
N PRO A 13 13.61 46.27 -37.77
CA PRO A 13 13.95 47.25 -38.82
C PRO A 13 13.08 47.08 -40.08
N ASP A 14 12.77 45.84 -40.47
CA ASP A 14 11.96 45.53 -41.65
C ASP A 14 10.51 46.03 -41.56
N SER A 15 9.95 46.06 -40.34
CA SER A 15 8.58 46.57 -40.10
C SER A 15 8.48 48.09 -40.28
N VAL A 16 9.60 48.79 -40.08
CA VAL A 16 9.74 50.24 -40.24
C VAL A 16 9.98 50.58 -41.71
N ILE A 17 10.82 49.80 -42.40
CA ILE A 17 11.18 50.01 -43.82
C ILE A 17 10.00 49.75 -44.75
N THR A 18 9.16 48.74 -44.45
CA THR A 18 8.03 48.36 -45.31
C THR A 18 6.77 49.21 -45.14
N GLY A 19 6.74 50.13 -44.17
CA GLY A 19 5.57 50.99 -43.89
C GLY A 19 4.34 50.27 -43.34
N ALA A 20 4.39 48.93 -43.17
CA ALA A 20 3.30 48.11 -42.66
C ALA A 20 3.05 48.29 -41.15
N GLY A 21 4.01 48.86 -40.41
CA GLY A 21 3.89 49.23 -39.00
C GLY A 21 3.97 48.06 -38.00
N LEU A 22 3.67 46.83 -38.43
CA LEU A 22 3.73 45.62 -37.59
C LEU A 22 4.65 44.54 -38.19
N PRO A 23 5.52 43.90 -37.38
CA PRO A 23 6.37 42.80 -37.82
C PRO A 23 5.59 41.58 -38.33
N LYS A 24 6.22 40.84 -39.26
CA LYS A 24 5.71 39.54 -39.74
C LYS A 24 5.81 38.48 -38.64
N ILE A 25 4.97 37.45 -38.73
CA ILE A 25 4.90 36.37 -37.74
C ILE A 25 6.24 35.64 -37.61
N ASP A 26 6.94 35.35 -38.71
CA ASP A 26 8.25 34.67 -38.67
C ASP A 26 9.30 35.49 -37.92
N THR A 27 9.30 36.82 -38.10
CA THR A 27 10.17 37.73 -37.35
C THR A 27 9.83 37.70 -35.87
N MET A 28 8.54 37.67 -35.53
CA MET A 28 8.10 37.60 -34.14
C MET A 28 8.41 36.24 -33.49
N LYS A 29 8.34 35.14 -34.24
CA LYS A 29 8.72 33.81 -33.76
C LYS A 29 10.16 33.82 -33.25
N LEU A 30 11.10 34.24 -34.11
CA LEU A 30 12.52 34.34 -33.76
C LEU A 30 12.77 35.30 -32.59
N PHE A 31 12.04 36.42 -32.55
CA PHE A 31 12.12 37.36 -31.43
C PHE A 31 11.71 36.71 -30.10
N TRP A 32 10.57 36.01 -30.07
CA TRP A 32 10.08 35.37 -28.85
C TRP A 32 10.91 34.18 -28.41
N GLU A 33 11.48 33.40 -29.34
CA GLU A 33 12.42 32.32 -29.02
C GLU A 33 13.62 32.82 -28.18
N SER A 34 14.01 34.08 -28.33
CA SER A 34 15.11 34.68 -27.55
C SER A 34 14.70 35.32 -26.22
N ILE A 35 13.42 35.64 -26.03
CA ILE A 35 12.95 36.43 -24.88
C ILE A 35 12.02 35.61 -23.99
N PHE A 36 10.97 35.03 -24.55
CA PHE A 36 10.02 34.18 -23.85
C PHE A 36 9.54 33.10 -24.79
N PRO A 37 10.30 32.00 -24.89
CA PRO A 37 10.06 30.98 -25.92
C PRO A 37 8.64 30.41 -25.95
N PRO A 38 7.88 30.29 -24.83
CA PRO A 38 6.48 29.87 -24.91
C PRO A 38 5.61 30.74 -25.82
N LEU A 39 5.88 32.05 -25.92
CA LEU A 39 5.15 32.94 -26.85
C LEU A 39 5.46 32.65 -28.31
N ALA A 40 6.63 32.07 -28.63
CA ALA A 40 6.98 31.70 -29.99
C ALA A 40 6.03 30.63 -30.53
N LEU A 41 5.52 29.74 -29.67
CA LEU A 41 4.56 28.70 -30.08
C LEU A 41 3.27 29.28 -30.68
N LEU A 42 2.93 30.54 -30.39
CA LEU A 42 1.74 31.18 -30.95
C LEU A 42 1.77 31.24 -32.48
N SER A 43 2.96 31.37 -33.09
CA SER A 43 3.11 31.40 -34.55
C SER A 43 2.72 30.08 -35.22
N ASP A 44 2.78 28.97 -34.49
CA ASP A 44 2.50 27.64 -35.05
C ASP A 44 0.99 27.40 -35.23
N TYR A 45 0.14 28.20 -34.56
CA TYR A 45 -1.32 28.09 -34.62
C TYR A 45 -1.99 29.21 -35.40
N ILE A 46 -1.29 30.31 -35.67
CA ILE A 46 -1.86 31.50 -36.30
C ILE A 46 -0.98 31.90 -37.49
N THR A 47 -1.51 31.74 -38.69
CA THR A 47 -0.82 32.10 -39.95
C THR A 47 -1.18 33.49 -40.47
N ASN A 48 -2.27 34.09 -39.97
CA ASN A 48 -2.73 35.42 -40.36
C ASN A 48 -2.16 36.50 -39.44
N THR A 49 -1.44 37.47 -40.01
CA THR A 49 -0.78 38.56 -39.27
C THR A 49 -1.73 39.39 -38.42
N ASP A 50 -2.93 39.69 -38.92
CA ASP A 50 -3.89 40.50 -38.16
C ASP A 50 -4.42 39.75 -36.94
N GLN A 51 -4.74 38.46 -37.12
CA GLN A 51 -5.15 37.59 -36.02
C GLN A 51 -4.04 37.45 -34.98
N TYR A 52 -2.78 37.31 -35.42
CA TYR A 52 -1.63 37.22 -34.53
C TYR A 52 -1.53 38.45 -33.62
N TRP A 53 -1.59 39.65 -34.19
CA TRP A 53 -1.44 40.89 -33.41
C TRP A 53 -2.64 41.21 -32.53
N LYS A 54 -3.88 40.88 -32.96
CA LYS A 54 -5.06 40.93 -32.06
C LYS A 54 -4.89 39.97 -30.88
N LYS A 55 -4.32 38.80 -31.12
CA LYS A 55 -4.07 37.81 -30.08
C LYS A 55 -2.97 38.24 -29.12
N MET A 56 -1.88 38.79 -29.65
CA MET A 56 -0.79 39.36 -28.86
C MET A 56 -1.29 40.48 -27.95
N GLN A 57 -2.13 41.39 -28.47
CA GLN A 57 -2.77 42.43 -27.67
C GLN A 57 -3.54 41.81 -26.49
N ARG A 58 -4.38 40.78 -26.74
CA ARG A 58 -5.13 40.10 -25.68
C ARG A 58 -4.22 39.44 -24.64
N ILE A 59 -3.15 38.79 -25.08
CA ILE A 59 -2.15 38.18 -24.20
C ILE A 59 -1.55 39.25 -23.28
N MET A 60 -1.09 40.36 -23.86
CA MET A 60 -0.53 41.47 -23.09
C MET A 60 -1.54 42.02 -22.08
N THR A 61 -2.81 42.16 -22.48
CA THR A 61 -3.89 42.63 -21.57
C THR A 61 -4.09 41.68 -20.39
N GLN A 62 -4.02 40.36 -20.60
CA GLN A 62 -4.25 39.39 -19.52
C GLN A 62 -3.02 39.20 -18.62
N MET A 63 -1.82 39.27 -19.19
CA MET A 63 -0.56 39.08 -18.47
C MET A 63 -0.07 40.35 -17.78
N SER A 64 -0.51 41.52 -18.23
CA SER A 64 -0.20 42.81 -17.59
C SER A 64 -1.26 43.17 -16.55
N ASP A 65 -0.87 43.98 -15.56
CA ASP A 65 -1.83 44.55 -14.59
C ASP A 65 -2.66 45.70 -15.22
N ASN A 66 -2.27 46.14 -16.42
CA ASN A 66 -2.94 47.18 -17.18
C ASN A 66 -3.95 46.57 -18.16
N GLN A 67 -5.24 46.78 -17.91
CA GLN A 67 -6.34 46.26 -18.73
C GLN A 67 -6.53 47.02 -20.06
N ASP A 68 -5.90 48.19 -20.24
CA ASP A 68 -6.11 49.06 -21.41
C ASP A 68 -4.90 49.04 -22.36
N ILE A 69 -4.61 47.87 -22.94
CA ILE A 69 -3.58 47.75 -24.00
C ILE A 69 -4.15 48.27 -25.32
N PRO A 70 -3.57 49.32 -25.95
CA PRO A 70 -4.11 49.92 -27.17
C PRO A 70 -4.13 48.95 -28.36
N CYS A 71 -5.11 49.10 -29.24
CA CYS A 71 -5.18 48.31 -30.47
C CYS A 71 -4.00 48.66 -31.42
N PRO A 72 -3.15 47.70 -31.83
CA PRO A 72 -1.97 47.98 -32.66
C PRO A 72 -2.32 48.58 -34.04
N PHE A 73 -3.50 48.26 -34.58
CA PHE A 73 -3.97 48.76 -35.87
C PHE A 73 -4.48 50.21 -35.82
N GLN A 74 -4.88 50.70 -34.65
CA GLN A 74 -5.47 52.04 -34.48
C GLN A 74 -4.52 53.02 -33.80
N LYS A 75 -3.75 52.53 -32.82
CA LYS A 75 -2.92 53.35 -31.92
C LYS A 75 -1.51 52.76 -31.78
N LEU A 76 -0.85 52.47 -32.91
CA LEU A 76 0.46 51.80 -32.96
C LEU A 76 1.50 52.43 -32.04
N LYS A 77 1.62 53.77 -31.98
CA LYS A 77 2.60 54.46 -31.13
C LYS A 77 2.42 54.15 -29.64
N LEU A 78 1.17 54.09 -29.17
CA LEU A 78 0.86 53.77 -27.77
C LEU A 78 1.00 52.26 -27.52
N PHE A 79 0.65 51.43 -28.50
CA PHE A 79 0.89 49.99 -28.43
C PHE A 79 2.38 49.66 -28.30
N ILE A 80 3.27 50.30 -29.07
CA ILE A 80 4.73 50.09 -28.98
C ILE A 80 5.25 50.38 -27.57
N LEU A 81 4.75 51.43 -26.91
CA LEU A 81 5.10 51.73 -25.52
C LEU A 81 4.70 50.57 -24.60
N ALA A 82 3.44 50.13 -24.67
CA ALA A 82 2.94 49.02 -23.87
C ALA A 82 3.66 47.71 -24.16
N PHE A 83 4.00 47.44 -25.42
CA PHE A 83 4.73 46.25 -25.85
C PHE A 83 6.16 46.25 -25.31
N TYR A 84 6.84 47.39 -25.38
CA TYR A 84 8.16 47.54 -24.79
C TYR A 84 8.14 47.27 -23.28
N GLU A 85 7.21 47.90 -22.54
CA GLU A 85 7.08 47.68 -21.10
C GLU A 85 6.76 46.22 -20.75
N PHE A 86 5.87 45.59 -21.52
CA PHE A 86 5.54 44.17 -21.39
C PHE A 86 6.77 43.27 -21.58
N VAL A 87 7.53 43.48 -22.67
CA VAL A 87 8.75 42.73 -22.96
C VAL A 87 9.78 42.91 -21.86
N GLN A 88 10.01 44.13 -21.37
CA GLN A 88 10.94 44.39 -20.28
C GLN A 88 10.52 43.67 -18.99
N LYS A 89 9.22 43.65 -18.66
CA LYS A 89 8.71 42.94 -17.47
C LYS A 89 8.95 41.42 -17.57
N ILE A 90 8.72 40.83 -18.73
CA ILE A 90 8.94 39.40 -18.98
C ILE A 90 10.44 39.06 -18.96
N ASP A 91 11.25 39.85 -19.67
CA ASP A 91 12.70 39.62 -19.78
C ASP A 91 13.41 39.74 -18.43
N LEU A 92 13.05 40.75 -17.62
CA LEU A 92 13.57 40.92 -16.25
C LEU A 92 13.20 39.75 -15.32
N SER A 93 12.01 39.16 -15.51
CA SER A 93 11.58 37.98 -14.75
C SER A 93 12.49 36.77 -15.03
N LEU A 94 12.85 36.57 -16.31
CA LEU A 94 13.64 35.42 -16.77
C LEU A 94 15.15 35.58 -16.55
N ASN A 95 15.68 36.80 -16.70
CA ASN A 95 17.11 37.12 -16.53
C ASN A 95 17.53 37.40 -15.08
N SER A 96 16.58 37.44 -14.14
CA SER A 96 16.91 37.53 -12.71
C SER A 96 17.69 36.28 -12.27
N LYS A 97 18.70 36.45 -11.39
CA LYS A 97 19.54 35.36 -10.85
C LYS A 97 18.75 34.18 -10.24
N SER A 98 17.44 34.34 -10.02
CA SER A 98 16.53 33.33 -9.49
C SER A 98 15.94 32.38 -10.54
N LYS A 99 15.99 32.66 -11.86
CA LYS A 99 15.45 31.83 -12.98
C LYS A 99 14.11 31.11 -12.69
N LYS A 100 13.26 31.66 -11.82
CA LYS A 100 12.04 30.95 -11.40
C LYS A 100 10.91 31.42 -12.30
N LEU A 101 10.50 30.55 -13.22
CA LEU A 101 9.36 30.79 -14.09
C LEU A 101 8.12 31.16 -13.25
N ASP A 102 7.47 32.27 -13.60
CA ASP A 102 6.19 32.63 -13.00
C ASP A 102 5.08 31.78 -13.65
N TYR A 103 4.72 30.69 -12.98
CA TYR A 103 3.70 29.77 -13.46
C TYR A 103 2.32 30.41 -13.56
N LEU A 104 2.01 31.47 -12.80
CA LEU A 104 0.73 32.17 -12.93
C LEU A 104 0.67 32.95 -14.25
N GLN A 105 1.79 33.58 -14.64
CA GLN A 105 1.91 34.20 -15.96
C GLN A 105 1.83 33.17 -17.08
N LEU A 106 2.46 32.00 -16.91
CA LEU A 106 2.35 30.92 -17.88
C LEU A 106 0.91 30.42 -18.03
N ILE A 107 0.17 30.24 -16.94
CA ILE A 107 -1.24 29.84 -16.99
C ILE A 107 -2.08 30.89 -17.72
N LYS A 108 -1.93 32.18 -17.41
CA LYS A 108 -2.60 33.28 -18.15
C LYS A 108 -2.27 33.26 -19.65
N PHE A 109 -1.02 32.98 -20.00
CA PHE A 109 -0.64 32.80 -21.40
C PHE A 109 -1.37 31.61 -22.04
N LEU A 110 -1.42 30.46 -21.37
CA LEU A 110 -2.12 29.27 -21.86
C LEU A 110 -3.63 29.51 -22.02
N GLU A 111 -4.25 30.33 -21.17
CA GLU A 111 -5.65 30.71 -21.34
C GLU A 111 -5.91 31.50 -22.64
N CYS A 112 -4.91 32.25 -23.07
CA CYS A 112 -4.93 32.88 -24.37
C CYS A 112 -4.58 31.91 -25.50
N MET A 113 -3.64 30.99 -25.33
CA MET A 113 -3.15 30.18 -26.44
C MET A 113 -4.25 29.30 -27.07
N PRO A 114 -4.41 29.30 -28.41
CA PRO A 114 -5.34 28.38 -29.08
C PRO A 114 -4.97 26.94 -28.76
N LYS A 115 -5.96 26.09 -28.45
CA LYS A 115 -5.75 24.66 -28.23
C LYS A 115 -4.69 24.36 -27.14
N SER A 116 -4.60 25.21 -26.13
CA SER A 116 -3.63 25.07 -25.03
C SER A 116 -3.79 23.80 -24.19
N TYR A 117 -4.95 23.16 -24.26
CA TYR A 117 -5.23 21.87 -23.63
C TYR A 117 -4.83 20.67 -24.49
N GLU A 118 -4.44 20.85 -25.76
CA GLU A 118 -4.03 19.73 -26.60
C GLU A 118 -2.81 19.03 -25.97
N PRO A 119 -2.84 17.69 -25.84
CA PRO A 119 -1.79 16.95 -25.14
C PRO A 119 -0.39 17.24 -25.68
N HIS A 120 -0.23 17.33 -27.01
CA HIS A 120 1.08 17.60 -27.61
C HIS A 120 1.63 18.98 -27.22
N SER A 121 0.75 19.99 -27.27
CA SER A 121 1.09 21.36 -26.89
C SER A 121 1.53 21.46 -25.42
N LEU A 122 0.75 20.89 -24.52
CA LEU A 122 0.96 21.05 -23.08
C LEU A 122 2.05 20.13 -22.51
N ILE A 123 2.15 18.89 -23.00
CA ILE A 123 3.09 17.88 -22.47
C ILE A 123 4.48 18.02 -23.10
N TRP A 124 4.58 18.51 -24.35
CA TRP A 124 5.84 18.56 -25.10
C TRP A 124 6.29 19.97 -25.47
N ASN A 125 5.45 20.73 -26.18
CA ASN A 125 5.88 22.01 -26.74
C ASN A 125 6.16 23.07 -25.66
N ILE A 126 5.25 23.20 -24.68
CA ILE A 126 5.41 24.16 -23.58
C ILE A 126 6.65 23.85 -22.72
N PRO A 127 6.86 22.61 -22.23
CA PRO A 127 8.07 22.28 -21.50
C PRO A 127 9.35 22.44 -22.31
N ALA A 128 9.34 22.09 -23.60
CA ALA A 128 10.49 22.28 -24.48
C ALA A 128 10.85 23.77 -24.65
N ALA A 129 9.84 24.63 -24.79
CA ALA A 129 10.01 26.07 -24.87
C ALA A 129 10.53 26.67 -23.55
N VAL A 130 10.05 26.19 -22.41
CA VAL A 130 10.52 26.68 -21.10
C VAL A 130 11.97 26.26 -20.81
N GLY A 131 12.43 25.13 -21.35
CA GLY A 131 13.83 24.67 -21.21
C GLY A 131 14.13 23.95 -19.89
N HIS A 132 13.12 23.71 -19.05
CA HIS A 132 13.23 23.00 -17.77
C HIS A 132 12.21 21.85 -17.72
N PRO A 133 12.66 20.58 -17.73
CA PRO A 133 11.75 19.42 -17.71
C PRO A 133 10.80 19.42 -16.51
N GLU A 134 11.22 19.95 -15.37
CA GLU A 134 10.44 19.94 -14.14
C GLU A 134 9.31 20.97 -14.13
N SER A 135 9.38 21.97 -15.01
CA SER A 135 8.31 22.95 -15.17
C SER A 135 7.00 22.35 -15.64
N LEU A 136 7.04 21.23 -16.37
CA LEU A 136 5.84 20.48 -16.71
C LEU A 136 5.10 20.01 -15.45
N LEU A 137 5.83 19.43 -14.50
CA LEU A 137 5.23 18.84 -13.29
C LEU A 137 4.57 19.91 -12.43
N VAL A 138 5.25 21.04 -12.24
CA VAL A 138 4.70 22.17 -11.47
C VAL A 138 3.48 22.77 -12.18
N LEU A 139 3.54 22.93 -13.50
CA LEU A 139 2.40 23.43 -14.28
C LEU A 139 1.20 22.50 -14.18
N LEU A 140 1.37 21.20 -14.40
CA LEU A 140 0.29 20.22 -14.33
C LEU A 140 -0.31 20.14 -12.91
N ASP A 141 0.53 20.17 -11.88
CA ASP A 141 0.06 20.21 -10.49
C ASP A 141 -0.77 21.47 -10.20
N LEU A 142 -0.30 22.64 -10.62
CA LEU A 142 -1.04 23.89 -10.47
C LEU A 142 -2.39 23.86 -11.20
N LEU A 143 -2.40 23.39 -12.45
CA LEU A 143 -3.63 23.27 -13.24
C LEU A 143 -4.62 22.28 -12.59
N HIS A 144 -4.14 21.16 -12.07
CA HIS A 144 -4.97 20.19 -11.36
C HIS A 144 -5.51 20.74 -10.04
N THR A 145 -4.63 21.24 -9.16
CA THR A 145 -4.98 21.71 -7.81
C THR A 145 -5.91 22.91 -7.84
N SER A 146 -5.75 23.81 -8.82
CA SER A 146 -6.66 24.94 -9.03
C SER A 146 -7.94 24.55 -9.78
N LYS A 147 -8.12 23.26 -10.13
CA LYS A 147 -9.22 22.74 -10.95
C LYS A 147 -9.40 23.54 -12.25
N HIS A 148 -8.28 23.92 -12.86
CA HIS A 148 -8.26 24.78 -14.02
C HIS A 148 -8.99 24.13 -15.20
N TRP A 149 -9.67 24.92 -16.02
CA TRP A 149 -10.42 24.40 -17.17
C TRP A 149 -9.50 23.69 -18.18
N ILE A 150 -8.24 24.14 -18.31
CA ILE A 150 -7.22 23.51 -19.18
C ILE A 150 -6.95 22.07 -18.73
N TRP A 151 -6.85 21.81 -17.41
CA TRP A 151 -6.67 20.46 -16.89
C TRP A 151 -7.86 19.57 -17.23
N ASN A 152 -9.08 20.06 -17.01
CA ASN A 152 -10.29 19.29 -17.32
C ASN A 152 -10.40 19.03 -18.83
N ALA A 153 -10.04 19.99 -19.66
CA ALA A 153 -10.04 19.82 -21.11
C ALA A 153 -8.97 18.82 -21.57
N LEU A 154 -7.76 18.90 -20.99
CA LEU A 154 -6.66 17.96 -21.24
C LEU A 154 -7.07 16.52 -20.90
N MET A 155 -7.63 16.30 -19.71
CA MET A 155 -8.01 14.96 -19.23
C MET A 155 -9.14 14.32 -20.05
N ASN A 156 -9.92 15.11 -20.77
CA ASN A 156 -10.96 14.65 -21.68
C ASN A 156 -10.45 14.41 -23.12
N CYS A 157 -9.16 14.62 -23.41
CA CYS A 157 -8.59 14.29 -24.72
C CYS A 157 -8.27 12.79 -24.82
N ASP A 158 -8.58 12.20 -25.97
CA ASP A 158 -8.28 10.80 -26.25
C ASP A 158 -6.76 10.53 -26.20
N GLY A 159 -6.35 9.46 -25.51
CA GLY A 159 -4.95 9.02 -25.41
C GLY A 159 -4.04 9.90 -24.56
N VAL A 160 -4.58 10.90 -23.85
CA VAL A 160 -3.78 11.79 -22.98
C VAL A 160 -3.13 11.05 -21.81
N ASP A 161 -3.80 10.03 -21.31
CA ASP A 161 -3.33 9.19 -20.21
C ASP A 161 -2.10 8.40 -20.63
N ASP A 162 -2.12 7.77 -21.80
CA ASP A 162 -0.93 7.09 -22.38
C ASP A 162 0.25 8.05 -22.52
N LEU A 163 0.02 9.25 -23.04
CA LEU A 163 1.08 10.28 -23.17
C LEU A 163 1.64 10.74 -21.83
N LEU A 164 0.78 10.94 -20.83
CA LEU A 164 1.21 11.30 -19.48
C LEU A 164 1.96 10.14 -18.81
N PHE A 165 1.51 8.90 -18.96
CA PHE A 165 2.25 7.74 -18.45
C PHE A 165 3.61 7.61 -19.11
N ASP A 166 3.71 7.72 -20.43
CA ASP A 166 4.98 7.63 -21.16
C ASP A 166 5.96 8.72 -20.73
N ARG A 167 5.44 9.95 -20.56
CA ARG A 167 6.27 11.09 -20.17
C ARG A 167 6.69 11.04 -18.70
N LEU A 168 5.81 10.63 -17.80
CA LEU A 168 5.99 10.79 -16.36
C LEU A 168 6.46 9.52 -15.64
N SER A 169 6.18 8.32 -16.17
CA SER A 169 6.63 7.06 -15.57
C SER A 169 8.14 6.94 -15.33
N PRO A 170 9.03 7.51 -16.16
CA PRO A 170 10.47 7.52 -15.89
C PRO A 170 10.85 8.20 -14.57
N TYR A 171 10.07 9.20 -14.11
CA TYR A 171 10.29 9.89 -12.85
C TYR A 171 9.92 9.02 -11.63
N ILE A 172 9.11 7.98 -11.81
CA ILE A 172 8.70 7.04 -10.76
C ILE A 172 9.72 5.91 -10.65
N SER A 173 10.91 6.26 -10.15
CA SER A 173 12.01 5.32 -9.89
C SER A 173 12.70 5.66 -8.57
N PRO A 174 13.19 4.70 -7.76
CA PRO A 174 13.82 4.99 -6.47
C PRO A 174 14.99 5.96 -6.62
N LEU A 175 15.01 7.03 -5.82
CA LEU A 175 16.11 7.98 -5.82
C LEU A 175 17.19 7.55 -4.82
N SER A 176 18.43 7.95 -5.08
CA SER A 176 19.50 7.82 -4.09
C SER A 176 19.15 8.64 -2.83
N LYS A 177 19.60 8.18 -1.66
CA LYS A 177 19.41 8.92 -0.40
C LYS A 177 20.01 10.34 -0.46
N TYR A 178 21.02 10.54 -1.30
CA TYR A 178 21.78 11.78 -1.49
C TYR A 178 21.21 12.71 -2.57
N SER A 179 20.05 12.38 -3.15
CA SER A 179 19.42 13.26 -4.14
C SER A 179 18.98 14.60 -3.53
N ASN A 180 19.16 15.69 -4.29
CA ASN A 180 18.73 17.04 -3.91
C ASN A 180 17.21 17.08 -3.59
N SER A 181 16.80 17.96 -2.68
CA SER A 181 15.41 18.15 -2.24
C SER A 181 14.46 18.52 -3.38
N GLU A 182 14.94 19.28 -4.37
CA GLU A 182 14.13 19.66 -5.54
C GLU A 182 13.74 18.43 -6.37
N LEU A 183 14.70 17.54 -6.65
CA LEU A 183 14.43 16.31 -7.40
C LEU A 183 13.44 15.40 -6.67
N LYS A 184 13.53 15.34 -5.32
CA LYS A 184 12.55 14.62 -4.50
C LYS A 184 11.16 15.23 -4.65
N TYR A 185 11.04 16.57 -4.58
CA TYR A 185 9.77 17.26 -4.76
C TYR A 185 9.13 16.97 -6.13
N TYR A 186 9.90 17.07 -7.21
CA TYR A 186 9.38 16.79 -8.56
C TYR A 186 8.93 15.35 -8.73
N LYS A 187 9.63 14.39 -8.14
CA LYS A 187 9.19 13.00 -8.16
C LYS A 187 7.87 12.78 -7.42
N LEU A 188 7.65 13.45 -6.29
CA LEU A 188 6.37 13.39 -5.59
C LEU A 188 5.25 13.97 -6.47
N LEU A 189 5.47 15.11 -7.13
CA LEU A 189 4.52 15.64 -8.12
C LEU A 189 4.23 14.66 -9.24
N ALA A 190 5.25 13.97 -9.77
CA ALA A 190 5.05 12.97 -10.80
C ALA A 190 4.18 11.80 -10.33
N ILE A 191 4.39 11.31 -9.11
CA ILE A 191 3.55 10.26 -8.50
C ILE A 191 2.11 10.74 -8.35
N ASP A 192 1.90 11.96 -7.84
CA ASP A 192 0.56 12.54 -7.69
C ASP A 192 -0.15 12.65 -9.04
N ILE A 193 0.48 13.29 -10.03
CA ILE A 193 -0.11 13.49 -11.37
C ILE A 193 -0.45 12.15 -12.01
N VAL A 194 0.49 11.19 -12.02
CA VAL A 194 0.27 9.87 -12.61
C VAL A 194 -0.87 9.12 -11.91
N THR A 195 -0.95 9.22 -10.59
CA THR A 195 -2.08 8.64 -9.84
C THR A 195 -3.39 9.33 -10.20
N ILE A 196 -3.45 10.66 -10.25
CA ILE A 196 -4.66 11.39 -10.61
C ILE A 196 -5.12 11.02 -12.03
N THR A 197 -4.18 10.97 -12.98
CA THR A 197 -4.44 10.56 -14.37
C THR A 197 -5.01 9.15 -14.43
N PHE A 198 -4.39 8.20 -13.74
CA PHE A 198 -4.91 6.82 -13.65
C PHE A 198 -6.31 6.77 -13.04
N MET A 199 -6.55 7.56 -12.01
CA MET A 199 -7.86 7.62 -11.34
C MET A 199 -8.97 8.21 -12.22
N HIS A 200 -8.62 9.03 -13.20
CA HIS A 200 -9.57 9.61 -14.15
C HIS A 200 -9.99 8.59 -15.21
N ASN A 201 -9.04 7.83 -15.76
CA ASN A 201 -9.30 6.80 -16.76
C ASN A 201 -8.68 5.45 -16.34
N PRO A 202 -9.30 4.74 -15.38
CA PRO A 202 -8.75 3.52 -14.84
C PRO A 202 -8.81 2.39 -15.86
N ARG A 203 -7.65 1.82 -16.20
CA ARG A 203 -7.51 0.67 -17.09
C ARG A 203 -6.76 -0.46 -16.38
N PHE A 204 -7.39 -1.63 -16.32
CA PHE A 204 -6.84 -2.84 -15.71
C PHE A 204 -6.87 -4.00 -16.71
N PRO A 205 -5.86 -4.89 -16.73
CA PRO A 205 -4.66 -4.86 -15.89
C PRO A 205 -3.60 -3.85 -16.37
N ASP A 206 -3.49 -3.62 -17.67
CA ASP A 206 -2.58 -2.61 -18.24
C ASP A 206 -3.31 -1.25 -18.35
N PRO A 207 -2.66 -0.12 -17.99
CA PRO A 207 -1.25 0.05 -17.60
C PRO A 207 -0.99 -0.06 -16.08
N PHE A 208 -1.99 -0.46 -15.29
CA PHE A 208 -1.88 -0.52 -13.83
C PHE A 208 -0.76 -1.44 -13.35
N ASP A 209 -0.53 -2.60 -13.97
CA ASP A 209 0.54 -3.54 -13.59
C ASP A 209 1.93 -2.88 -13.57
N SER A 210 2.23 -2.09 -14.61
CA SER A 210 3.47 -1.31 -14.71
C SER A 210 3.57 -0.25 -13.62
N LEU A 211 2.49 0.51 -13.41
CA LEU A 211 2.43 1.55 -12.38
C LEU A 211 2.57 0.97 -10.97
N PHE A 212 1.84 -0.10 -10.69
CA PHE A 212 1.83 -0.81 -9.42
C PHE A 212 3.23 -1.33 -9.08
N SER A 213 3.88 -2.01 -10.03
CA SER A 213 5.25 -2.51 -9.87
C SER A 213 6.25 -1.38 -9.56
N ARG A 214 6.11 -0.23 -10.22
CA ARG A 214 6.95 0.95 -9.95
C ARG A 214 6.71 1.52 -8.56
N TYR A 215 5.45 1.62 -8.12
CA TYR A 215 5.11 2.10 -6.78
C TYR A 215 5.64 1.16 -5.70
N LEU A 216 5.51 -0.16 -5.86
CA LEU A 216 6.11 -1.13 -4.93
C LEU A 216 7.64 -1.00 -4.88
N ASN A 217 8.29 -0.82 -6.03
CA ASN A 217 9.74 -0.63 -6.09
C ASN A 217 10.17 0.66 -5.37
N VAL A 218 9.47 1.78 -5.58
CA VAL A 218 9.73 3.04 -4.87
C VAL A 218 9.46 2.90 -3.38
N MET A 219 8.41 2.20 -2.98
CA MET A 219 8.16 1.93 -1.56
C MET A 219 9.32 1.17 -0.91
N LYS A 220 9.82 0.12 -1.56
CA LYS A 220 10.88 -0.74 -1.01
C LYS A 220 12.24 -0.05 -0.95
N ASN A 221 12.58 0.71 -1.99
CA ASN A 221 13.94 1.20 -2.21
C ASN A 221 14.09 2.72 -2.11
N GLY A 222 12.99 3.46 -1.95
CA GLY A 222 12.98 4.92 -1.82
C GLY A 222 13.27 5.45 -0.42
N SER A 223 13.23 6.77 -0.30
CA SER A 223 13.21 7.50 0.97
C SER A 223 11.89 7.31 1.72
N VAL A 224 11.87 7.63 3.02
CA VAL A 224 10.67 7.49 3.87
C VAL A 224 9.49 8.25 3.29
N GLU A 225 9.73 9.48 2.83
CA GLU A 225 8.71 10.34 2.22
C GLU A 225 8.13 9.71 0.95
N GLU A 226 8.98 9.20 0.07
CA GLU A 226 8.56 8.55 -1.19
C GLU A 226 7.77 7.27 -0.91
N SER A 227 8.21 6.45 0.06
CA SER A 227 7.51 5.23 0.43
C SER A 227 6.13 5.52 1.01
N ILE A 228 5.99 6.53 1.87
CA ILE A 228 4.69 6.97 2.40
C ILE A 228 3.80 7.50 1.27
N HIS A 229 4.37 8.24 0.34
CA HIS A 229 3.61 8.83 -0.75
C HIS A 229 3.07 7.76 -1.73
N CYS A 230 3.92 6.84 -2.21
CA CYS A 230 3.46 5.70 -3.00
C CYS A 230 2.46 4.81 -2.24
N PHE A 231 2.66 4.60 -0.94
CA PHE A 231 1.70 3.88 -0.11
C PHE A 231 0.33 4.57 -0.15
N ARG A 232 0.28 5.88 0.09
CA ARG A 232 -0.97 6.66 0.05
C ARG A 232 -1.65 6.60 -1.32
N SER A 233 -0.88 6.74 -2.40
CA SER A 233 -1.40 6.66 -3.76
C SER A 233 -2.02 5.29 -4.04
N LEU A 234 -1.36 4.18 -3.66
CA LEU A 234 -1.92 2.84 -3.78
C LEU A 234 -3.18 2.65 -2.93
N THR A 235 -3.17 3.12 -1.68
CA THR A 235 -4.38 3.04 -0.84
C THR A 235 -5.55 3.78 -1.49
N LEU A 236 -5.34 4.99 -2.01
CA LEU A 236 -6.36 5.78 -2.68
C LEU A 236 -6.93 5.07 -3.92
N ILE A 237 -6.06 4.47 -4.73
CA ILE A 237 -6.45 3.69 -5.90
C ILE A 237 -7.35 2.52 -5.48
N PHE A 238 -6.91 1.73 -4.49
CA PHE A 238 -7.68 0.58 -4.04
C PHE A 238 -9.00 0.96 -3.34
N GLU A 239 -9.05 2.05 -2.57
CA GLU A 239 -10.30 2.50 -1.95
C GLU A 239 -11.35 2.86 -2.99
N LYS A 240 -10.95 3.57 -4.04
CA LYS A 240 -11.87 4.13 -5.04
C LYS A 240 -12.16 3.17 -6.19
N LEU A 241 -11.21 2.34 -6.61
CA LEU A 241 -11.30 1.55 -7.84
C LEU A 241 -11.39 0.04 -7.63
N ARG A 242 -11.35 -0.47 -6.39
CA ARG A 242 -11.45 -1.92 -6.14
C ARG A 242 -12.64 -2.63 -6.78
N SER A 243 -13.76 -1.94 -6.99
CA SER A 243 -14.96 -2.51 -7.64
C SER A 243 -14.76 -2.78 -9.13
N GLN A 244 -13.77 -2.13 -9.75
CA GLN A 244 -13.41 -2.30 -11.15
C GLN A 244 -12.33 -3.38 -11.34
N ILE A 245 -11.68 -3.81 -10.25
CA ILE A 245 -10.64 -4.83 -10.28
C ILE A 245 -11.29 -6.21 -10.08
N GLY A 246 -11.02 -7.15 -10.98
CA GLY A 246 -11.44 -8.53 -10.80
C GLY A 246 -10.95 -9.10 -9.48
N THR A 247 -11.78 -9.87 -8.76
CA THR A 247 -11.48 -10.35 -7.39
C THR A 247 -10.16 -11.12 -7.29
N GLY A 248 -9.82 -11.91 -8.31
CA GLY A 248 -8.53 -12.62 -8.40
C GLY A 248 -7.33 -11.67 -8.48
N HIS A 249 -7.39 -10.67 -9.37
CA HIS A 249 -6.34 -9.65 -9.50
C HIS A 249 -6.21 -8.81 -8.23
N LEU A 250 -7.33 -8.38 -7.64
CA LEU A 250 -7.31 -7.63 -6.38
C LEU A 250 -6.62 -8.40 -5.26
N CYS A 251 -6.88 -9.72 -5.15
CA CYS A 251 -6.21 -10.55 -4.15
C CYS A 251 -4.70 -10.64 -4.40
N ASN A 252 -4.25 -10.72 -5.66
CA ASN A 252 -2.83 -10.76 -5.99
C ASN A 252 -2.15 -9.42 -5.68
N TYR A 253 -2.73 -8.30 -6.13
CA TYR A 253 -2.21 -6.98 -5.79
C TYR A 253 -2.14 -6.74 -4.29
N MET A 254 -3.15 -7.15 -3.53
CA MET A 254 -3.13 -7.02 -2.07
C MET A 254 -2.03 -7.85 -1.42
N LYS A 255 -1.72 -9.04 -1.95
CA LYS A 255 -0.59 -9.85 -1.45
C LYS A 255 0.75 -9.18 -1.71
N ASP A 256 0.97 -8.67 -2.92
CA ASP A 256 2.23 -8.01 -3.29
C ASP A 256 2.41 -6.69 -2.54
N PHE A 257 1.33 -5.93 -2.39
CA PHE A 257 1.30 -4.71 -1.59
C PHE A 257 1.57 -5.02 -0.11
N ALA A 258 0.98 -6.09 0.43
CA ALA A 258 1.24 -6.52 1.79
C ALA A 258 2.70 -6.94 2.02
N GLY A 259 3.25 -7.75 1.11
CA GLY A 259 4.64 -8.21 1.19
C GLY A 259 5.62 -7.03 1.20
N THR A 260 5.37 -6.03 0.36
CA THR A 260 6.18 -4.81 0.31
C THR A 260 5.99 -3.96 1.56
N ALA A 261 4.75 -3.63 1.92
CA ALA A 261 4.47 -2.70 3.02
C ALA A 261 4.86 -3.25 4.40
N ILE A 262 4.71 -4.56 4.65
CA ILE A 262 5.05 -5.16 5.94
C ILE A 262 6.56 -5.30 6.14
N SER A 263 7.32 -5.43 5.04
CA SER A 263 8.79 -5.38 5.09
C SER A 263 9.33 -4.01 5.53
N ILE A 264 8.51 -2.95 5.44
CA ILE A 264 8.88 -1.58 5.80
C ILE A 264 8.24 -1.25 7.15
N HIS A 265 9.07 -1.18 8.21
CA HIS A 265 8.61 -1.08 9.60
C HIS A 265 7.55 0.01 9.85
N PHE A 266 7.73 1.22 9.31
CA PHE A 266 6.79 2.33 9.52
C PHE A 266 5.49 2.22 8.69
N LEU A 267 5.49 1.48 7.58
CA LEU A 267 4.28 1.26 6.77
C LEU A 267 3.45 0.05 7.23
N ARG A 268 4.09 -0.92 7.90
CA ARG A 268 3.47 -2.15 8.37
C ARG A 268 2.10 -1.94 9.00
N ARG A 269 1.99 -1.05 10.00
CA ARG A 269 0.72 -0.82 10.71
C ARG A 269 -0.27 -0.01 9.89
N MET A 270 0.22 0.95 9.10
CA MET A 270 -0.64 1.71 8.18
C MET A 270 -1.32 0.76 7.20
N PHE A 271 -0.56 -0.19 6.66
CA PHE A 271 -1.07 -1.20 5.74
C PHE A 271 -2.11 -2.10 6.40
N VAL A 272 -1.86 -2.61 7.61
CA VAL A 272 -2.81 -3.50 8.27
C VAL A 272 -4.13 -2.77 8.60
N THR A 273 -4.06 -1.54 9.11
CA THR A 273 -5.26 -0.72 9.35
C THR A 273 -6.04 -0.48 8.06
N PHE A 274 -5.33 -0.16 6.98
CA PHE A 274 -5.92 -0.01 5.64
C PHE A 274 -6.60 -1.31 5.17
N LEU A 275 -5.92 -2.45 5.30
CA LEU A 275 -6.43 -3.74 4.87
C LEU A 275 -7.74 -4.11 5.60
N LEU A 276 -7.81 -3.81 6.91
CA LEU A 276 -9.02 -3.99 7.70
C LEU A 276 -10.15 -3.04 7.29
N SER A 277 -9.84 -1.81 6.90
CA SER A 277 -10.85 -0.84 6.44
C SER A 277 -11.54 -1.29 5.15
N LEU A 278 -10.82 -2.03 4.29
CA LEU A 278 -11.38 -2.54 3.04
C LEU A 278 -12.43 -3.63 3.24
N LYS A 279 -12.49 -4.32 4.40
CA LYS A 279 -13.44 -5.43 4.66
C LYS A 279 -13.49 -6.47 3.53
N LEU A 280 -12.33 -6.87 3.01
CA LEU A 280 -12.25 -7.81 1.89
C LEU A 280 -12.61 -9.23 2.37
N PRO A 281 -13.63 -9.89 1.77
CA PRO A 281 -14.14 -11.18 2.26
C PRO A 281 -13.12 -12.33 2.16
N ASN A 282 -12.10 -12.18 1.30
CA ASN A 282 -11.10 -13.23 1.03
C ASN A 282 -9.78 -13.04 1.80
N LEU A 283 -9.64 -11.95 2.58
CA LEU A 283 -8.44 -11.71 3.38
C LEU A 283 -8.70 -12.15 4.81
N SER A 284 -8.32 -13.40 5.08
CA SER A 284 -8.47 -14.03 6.38
C SER A 284 -7.66 -13.34 7.47
N VAL A 285 -8.16 -13.33 8.71
CA VAL A 285 -7.37 -12.93 9.89
C VAL A 285 -6.10 -13.77 9.98
N SER A 286 -6.20 -15.05 9.59
CA SER A 286 -5.06 -15.94 9.44
C SER A 286 -4.01 -15.46 8.44
N PHE A 287 -4.40 -14.84 7.32
CA PHE A 287 -3.42 -14.28 6.38
C PHE A 287 -2.67 -13.10 7.00
N ILE A 288 -3.40 -12.12 7.55
CA ILE A 288 -2.81 -10.91 8.13
C ILE A 288 -1.88 -11.25 9.29
N SER A 289 -2.34 -12.12 10.19
CA SER A 289 -1.56 -12.54 11.36
C SER A 289 -0.30 -13.29 10.95
N ARG A 290 -0.38 -14.19 9.95
CA ARG A 290 0.82 -14.86 9.43
C ARG A 290 1.79 -13.87 8.82
N LEU A 291 1.30 -12.88 8.09
CA LEU A 291 2.15 -11.87 7.45
C LEU A 291 2.91 -11.04 8.48
N LEU A 292 2.25 -10.65 9.58
CA LEU A 292 2.92 -9.95 10.69
C LEU A 292 3.93 -10.85 11.40
N LEU A 293 3.55 -12.08 11.74
CA LEU A 293 4.40 -13.01 12.51
C LEU A 293 5.60 -13.55 11.73
N GLN A 294 5.59 -13.49 10.40
CA GLN A 294 6.69 -13.98 9.54
C GLN A 294 7.76 -12.91 9.23
N ASN A 295 7.45 -11.62 9.41
CA ASN A 295 8.31 -10.53 8.95
C ASN A 295 8.97 -9.77 10.11
N ASN A 296 9.73 -10.45 10.96
CA ASN A 296 10.35 -9.88 12.16
C ASN A 296 9.33 -9.10 13.01
N PRO A 297 8.41 -9.81 13.68
CA PRO A 297 7.35 -9.17 14.46
C PRO A 297 7.91 -8.33 15.60
N ASP A 298 7.27 -7.20 15.89
CA ASP A 298 7.54 -6.41 17.10
C ASP A 298 6.48 -6.65 18.18
N HIS A 299 6.66 -6.04 19.36
CA HIS A 299 5.71 -6.17 20.47
C HIS A 299 4.31 -5.60 20.15
N ASN A 300 4.21 -4.64 19.24
CA ASN A 300 2.95 -4.02 18.86
C ASN A 300 2.20 -4.87 17.84
N ASP A 301 2.91 -5.60 16.99
CA ASP A 301 2.30 -6.57 16.08
C ASP A 301 1.58 -7.67 16.88
N ILE A 302 2.21 -8.12 17.97
CA ILE A 302 1.59 -9.07 18.91
C ILE A 302 0.33 -8.48 19.54
N ASP A 303 0.43 -7.28 20.11
CA ASP A 303 -0.71 -6.61 20.75
C ASP A 303 -1.85 -6.41 19.74
N PHE A 304 -1.53 -5.94 18.54
CA PHE A 304 -2.50 -5.74 17.47
C PHE A 304 -3.24 -7.02 17.09
N ILE A 305 -2.52 -8.14 16.89
CA ILE A 305 -3.12 -9.44 16.60
C ILE A 305 -4.09 -9.85 17.72
N THR A 306 -3.66 -9.72 18.97
CA THR A 306 -4.46 -10.20 20.12
C THR A 306 -5.64 -9.30 20.47
N THR A 307 -5.53 -8.00 20.22
CA THR A 307 -6.53 -7.00 20.60
C THR A 307 -7.53 -6.72 19.48
N HIS A 308 -7.11 -6.79 18.21
CA HIS A 308 -7.94 -6.38 17.07
C HIS A 308 -8.29 -7.50 16.09
N LEU A 309 -7.41 -8.49 15.88
CA LEU A 309 -7.65 -9.51 14.86
C LEU A 309 -8.40 -10.73 15.41
N ILE A 310 -7.91 -11.30 16.52
CA ILE A 310 -8.45 -12.52 17.10
C ILE A 310 -9.88 -12.34 17.67
N PRO A 311 -10.19 -11.29 18.46
CA PRO A 311 -11.51 -11.14 19.06
C PRO A 311 -12.64 -10.93 18.04
N ASN A 312 -12.31 -10.39 16.87
CA ASN A 312 -13.27 -10.01 15.85
C ASN A 312 -13.60 -11.12 14.86
N ASN A 313 -13.01 -12.32 14.98
CA ASN A 313 -13.16 -13.35 13.96
C ASN A 313 -13.27 -14.79 14.52
N ASN A 314 -14.51 -15.17 14.85
CA ASN A 314 -14.84 -16.44 15.52
C ASN A 314 -14.86 -17.67 14.60
N HIS A 315 -14.68 -17.51 13.28
CA HIS A 315 -14.91 -18.58 12.30
C HIS A 315 -13.64 -19.23 11.72
N GLU A 316 -12.46 -18.66 11.96
CA GLU A 316 -11.20 -19.16 11.38
C GLU A 316 -10.40 -20.08 12.31
N LYS A 317 -9.69 -21.05 11.71
CA LYS A 317 -8.72 -21.90 12.44
C LYS A 317 -7.47 -21.08 12.75
N HIS A 318 -7.36 -20.64 13.99
CA HIS A 318 -6.24 -19.84 14.50
C HIS A 318 -5.01 -20.69 14.92
N THR A 319 -5.01 -22.00 14.69
CA THR A 319 -3.94 -22.95 15.08
C THR A 319 -2.55 -22.44 14.76
N SER A 320 -2.34 -22.08 13.49
CA SER A 320 -1.03 -21.66 12.98
C SER A 320 -0.55 -20.35 13.60
N ILE A 321 -1.47 -19.49 14.04
CA ILE A 321 -1.16 -18.22 14.69
C ILE A 321 -0.72 -18.46 16.13
N VAL A 322 -1.50 -19.24 16.89
CA VAL A 322 -1.20 -19.56 18.29
C VAL A 322 0.13 -20.29 18.40
N LEU A 323 0.37 -21.30 17.56
CA LEU A 323 1.64 -22.04 17.56
C LEU A 323 2.83 -21.15 17.19
N LYS A 324 2.66 -20.27 16.19
CA LYS A 324 3.74 -19.35 15.82
C LYS A 324 4.02 -18.34 16.94
N MET A 325 2.99 -17.87 17.65
CA MET A 325 3.17 -17.02 18.84
C MET A 325 3.89 -17.77 19.96
N LEU A 326 3.49 -19.00 20.29
CA LEU A 326 4.17 -19.82 21.30
C LEU A 326 5.65 -20.06 20.95
N SER A 327 5.94 -20.37 19.68
CA SER A 327 7.32 -20.49 19.17
C SER A 327 8.08 -19.16 19.31
N LEU A 328 7.48 -18.03 18.95
CA LEU A 328 8.13 -16.72 19.08
C LEU A 328 8.39 -16.34 20.54
N ALA A 329 7.51 -16.73 21.46
CA ALA A 329 7.62 -16.44 22.89
C ALA A 329 8.86 -17.05 23.56
N VAL A 330 9.52 -18.01 22.90
CA VAL A 330 10.77 -18.59 23.40
C VAL A 330 12.01 -18.08 22.66
N THR A 331 11.86 -17.26 21.62
CA THR A 331 12.99 -16.79 20.78
C THR A 331 13.46 -15.37 21.11
N ASP A 332 12.52 -14.47 21.48
CA ASP A 332 12.83 -13.08 21.79
C ASP A 332 12.17 -12.67 23.12
N MET A 333 12.95 -12.02 23.99
CA MET A 333 12.51 -11.66 25.36
C MET A 333 11.44 -10.57 25.40
N ILE A 334 11.49 -9.61 24.48
CA ILE A 334 10.49 -8.54 24.39
C ILE A 334 9.18 -9.14 23.88
N ILE A 335 9.25 -9.94 22.82
CA ILE A 335 8.10 -10.63 22.24
C ILE A 335 7.50 -11.61 23.26
N SER A 336 8.33 -12.36 23.97
CA SER A 336 7.93 -13.27 25.05
C SER A 336 7.01 -12.59 26.07
N ARG A 337 7.43 -11.43 26.58
CA ARG A 337 6.66 -10.66 27.56
C ARG A 337 5.32 -10.18 26.99
N SER A 338 5.29 -9.75 25.74
CA SER A 338 4.04 -9.35 25.08
C SER A 338 3.09 -10.52 24.91
N ILE A 339 3.58 -11.67 24.45
CA ILE A 339 2.77 -12.87 24.25
C ILE A 339 2.22 -13.36 25.59
N ILE A 340 3.07 -13.43 26.63
CA ILE A 340 2.65 -13.81 27.99
C ILE A 340 1.50 -12.93 28.50
N LYS A 341 1.58 -11.60 28.31
CA LYS A 341 0.49 -10.68 28.67
C LYS A 341 -0.80 -10.95 27.88
N SER A 342 -0.66 -11.31 26.60
CA SER A 342 -1.80 -11.57 25.72
C SER A 342 -2.38 -12.98 25.82
N LEU A 343 -1.76 -13.92 26.55
CA LEU A 343 -2.22 -15.31 26.64
C LEU A 343 -3.68 -15.45 27.16
N ASN A 344 -4.11 -14.56 28.06
CA ASN A 344 -5.49 -14.55 28.55
C ASN A 344 -6.51 -14.32 27.43
N SER A 345 -6.18 -13.44 26.47
CA SER A 345 -7.01 -13.19 25.28
C SER A 345 -7.00 -14.37 24.32
N LEU A 346 -5.91 -15.16 24.30
CA LEU A 346 -5.76 -16.35 23.47
C LEU A 346 -6.40 -17.60 24.09
N ARG A 347 -6.83 -17.56 25.36
CA ARG A 347 -7.30 -18.72 26.13
C ARG A 347 -8.28 -19.62 25.35
N LYS A 348 -9.29 -19.01 24.73
CA LYS A 348 -10.36 -19.71 24.01
C LYS A 348 -9.86 -20.47 22.77
N LEU A 349 -8.69 -20.10 22.24
CA LEU A 349 -8.11 -20.72 21.05
C LEU A 349 -7.30 -21.98 21.36
N PHE A 350 -6.92 -22.22 22.62
CA PHE A 350 -6.16 -23.42 22.98
C PHE A 350 -7.04 -24.68 22.94
N ASP A 351 -8.33 -24.57 23.27
CA ASP A 351 -9.24 -25.72 23.38
C ASP A 351 -9.47 -26.44 22.04
N SER A 352 -9.36 -25.73 20.91
CA SER A 352 -9.48 -26.35 19.58
C SER A 352 -8.25 -27.14 19.14
N HIS A 353 -7.13 -27.08 19.88
CA HIS A 353 -5.83 -27.55 19.42
C HIS A 353 -5.02 -28.31 20.49
N ILE A 354 -5.71 -28.92 21.46
CA ILE A 354 -5.13 -29.61 22.63
C ILE A 354 -3.90 -30.48 22.25
N PRO A 355 -3.96 -31.42 21.28
CA PRO A 355 -2.83 -32.33 21.04
C PRO A 355 -1.53 -31.60 20.65
N ILE A 356 -1.63 -30.59 19.79
CA ILE A 356 -0.46 -29.89 19.27
C ILE A 356 0.16 -28.99 20.34
N ILE A 357 -0.68 -28.40 21.20
CA ILE A 357 -0.20 -27.59 22.34
C ILE A 357 0.46 -28.49 23.39
N CYS A 358 -0.08 -29.68 23.64
CA CYS A 358 0.59 -30.67 24.50
C CYS A 358 1.97 -31.04 23.94
N THR A 359 2.08 -31.29 22.63
CA THR A 359 3.37 -31.54 21.98
C THR A 359 4.34 -30.36 22.13
N PHE A 360 3.86 -29.11 21.98
CA PHE A 360 4.69 -27.92 22.23
C PHE A 360 5.22 -27.89 23.65
N ILE A 361 4.38 -28.13 24.66
CA ILE A 361 4.77 -28.13 26.07
C ILE A 361 5.81 -29.22 26.33
N GLN A 362 5.60 -30.42 25.80
CA GLN A 362 6.54 -31.54 25.94
C GLN A 362 7.89 -31.23 25.28
N ASN A 363 7.90 -30.64 24.08
CA ASN A 363 9.12 -30.22 23.41
C ASN A 363 9.83 -29.09 24.16
N ALA A 364 9.10 -28.13 24.75
CA ALA A 364 9.67 -27.06 25.56
C ALA A 364 10.30 -27.62 26.84
N VAL A 365 9.68 -28.61 27.48
CA VAL A 365 10.24 -29.35 28.62
C VAL A 365 11.51 -30.11 28.22
N GLY A 366 11.46 -30.84 27.09
CA GLY A 366 12.62 -31.53 26.53
C GLY A 366 13.78 -30.59 26.26
N PHE A 367 13.51 -29.44 25.63
CA PHE A 367 14.50 -28.39 25.40
C PHE A 367 15.16 -27.95 26.70
N VAL A 368 14.40 -27.69 27.76
CA VAL A 368 14.95 -27.26 29.05
C VAL A 368 15.89 -28.32 29.63
N ILE A 369 15.53 -29.60 29.57
CA ILE A 369 16.37 -30.70 30.06
C ILE A 369 17.68 -30.76 29.30
N ILE A 370 17.62 -30.73 27.96
CA ILE A 370 18.79 -30.82 27.08
C ILE A 370 19.68 -29.57 27.27
N ALA A 371 19.09 -28.38 27.28
CA ALA A 371 19.83 -27.12 27.45
C ALA A 371 20.56 -27.05 28.80
N GLN A 372 19.90 -27.48 29.89
CA GLN A 372 20.52 -27.52 31.22
C GLN A 372 21.57 -28.62 31.33
N ALA A 373 21.35 -29.81 30.75
CA ALA A 373 22.34 -30.88 30.74
C ALA A 373 23.64 -30.47 30.03
N ASN A 374 23.53 -29.62 29.01
CA ASN A 374 24.65 -29.11 28.23
C ASN A 374 25.15 -27.73 28.71
N GLU A 375 24.59 -27.17 29.79
CA GLU A 375 24.91 -25.83 30.33
C GLU A 375 24.83 -24.70 29.28
N THR A 376 23.85 -24.79 28.37
CA THR A 376 23.65 -23.83 27.27
C THR A 376 22.30 -23.13 27.35
N CYS A 377 22.12 -22.05 26.59
CA CYS A 377 20.81 -21.46 26.33
C CYS A 377 20.02 -20.96 27.56
N ALA A 378 20.72 -20.54 28.63
CA ALA A 378 20.10 -20.08 29.89
C ALA A 378 18.98 -19.03 29.69
N ARG A 379 19.16 -18.11 28.74
CA ARG A 379 18.14 -17.11 28.38
C ARG A 379 16.85 -17.74 27.84
N HIS A 380 16.96 -18.72 26.94
CA HIS A 380 15.81 -19.43 26.37
C HIS A 380 15.10 -20.26 27.43
N VAL A 381 15.87 -20.92 28.31
CA VAL A 381 15.32 -21.66 29.44
C VAL A 381 14.49 -20.75 30.36
N SER A 382 14.98 -19.56 30.70
CA SER A 382 14.22 -18.59 31.49
C SER A 382 12.91 -18.18 30.79
N MET A 383 12.94 -17.90 29.49
CA MET A 383 11.73 -17.53 28.73
C MET A 383 10.71 -18.67 28.68
N ILE A 384 11.17 -19.92 28.54
CA ILE A 384 10.31 -21.11 28.59
C ILE A 384 9.66 -21.25 29.97
N PHE A 385 10.41 -21.05 31.05
CA PHE A 385 9.84 -21.11 32.41
C PHE A 385 8.76 -20.05 32.62
N ASP A 386 9.02 -18.81 32.22
CA ASP A 386 8.05 -17.72 32.31
C ASP A 386 6.78 -18.04 31.50
N LEU A 387 6.94 -18.59 30.29
CA LEU A 387 5.85 -19.03 29.43
C LEU A 387 5.04 -20.17 30.08
N LEU A 388 5.68 -21.23 30.56
CA LEU A 388 5.02 -22.36 31.22
C LEU A 388 4.27 -21.92 32.48
N LYS A 389 4.85 -21.02 33.27
CA LYS A 389 4.19 -20.44 34.44
C LYS A 389 2.97 -19.61 34.06
N ALA A 390 3.03 -18.86 32.95
CA ALA A 390 1.89 -18.11 32.45
C ALA A 390 0.78 -19.06 31.95
N LEU A 391 1.13 -20.11 31.20
CA LEU A 391 0.19 -21.14 30.74
C LEU A 391 -0.51 -21.85 31.91
N LEU A 392 0.24 -22.18 32.99
CA LEU A 392 -0.30 -22.77 34.21
C LEU A 392 -1.41 -21.91 34.85
N ASN A 393 -1.33 -20.58 34.71
CA ASN A 393 -2.24 -19.62 35.31
C ASN A 393 -3.45 -19.24 34.42
N LEU A 394 -3.62 -19.86 33.24
CA LEU A 394 -4.73 -19.56 32.33
C LEU A 394 -6.09 -20.14 32.75
N ASN A 395 -6.18 -20.79 33.92
CA ASN A 395 -7.41 -21.43 34.44
C ASN A 395 -8.03 -22.45 33.46
N GLN A 396 -7.23 -23.17 32.68
CA GLN A 396 -7.66 -24.31 31.88
C GLN A 396 -7.09 -25.61 32.49
N ASP A 397 -7.97 -26.52 32.91
CA ASP A 397 -7.56 -27.70 33.67
C ASP A 397 -6.66 -28.64 32.88
N TRP A 398 -6.97 -28.89 31.60
CA TRP A 398 -6.16 -29.75 30.75
C TRP A 398 -4.76 -29.16 30.53
N LEU A 399 -4.66 -27.84 30.32
CA LEU A 399 -3.41 -27.13 30.09
C LEU A 399 -2.56 -27.12 31.38
N LYS A 400 -3.20 -26.84 32.51
CA LYS A 400 -2.59 -26.91 33.84
C LYS A 400 -2.03 -28.32 34.09
N ASN A 401 -2.82 -29.36 33.84
CA ASN A 401 -2.39 -30.74 34.03
C ASN A 401 -1.18 -31.07 33.14
N GLU A 402 -1.15 -30.60 31.89
CA GLU A 402 -0.04 -30.87 30.98
C GLU A 402 1.25 -30.16 31.43
N VAL A 403 1.17 -28.90 31.85
CA VAL A 403 2.33 -28.19 32.42
C VAL A 403 2.82 -28.86 33.70
N MET A 404 1.91 -29.31 34.58
CA MET A 404 2.27 -30.02 35.82
C MET A 404 2.94 -31.36 35.56
N LYS A 405 2.51 -32.12 34.53
CA LYS A 405 3.21 -33.35 34.08
C LYS A 405 4.60 -33.04 33.57
N GLY A 406 4.73 -32.01 32.73
CA GLY A 406 6.02 -31.51 32.25
C GLY A 406 6.96 -31.14 33.39
N ALA A 407 6.45 -30.44 34.41
CA ALA A 407 7.18 -30.10 35.61
C ALA A 407 7.64 -31.31 36.43
N ALA A 408 6.85 -32.39 36.46
CA ALA A 408 7.27 -33.65 37.09
C ALA A 408 8.46 -34.28 36.35
N ILE A 409 8.48 -34.21 35.02
CA ILE A 409 9.62 -34.67 34.20
C ILE A 409 10.86 -33.80 34.48
N LEU A 410 10.70 -32.47 34.51
CA LEU A 410 11.80 -31.55 34.85
C LEU A 410 12.38 -31.84 36.23
N LEU A 411 11.53 -32.08 37.24
CA LEU A 411 11.94 -32.44 38.59
C LEU A 411 12.69 -33.79 38.61
N ALA A 412 12.14 -34.80 37.93
CA ALA A 412 12.71 -36.14 37.89
C ALA A 412 14.07 -36.20 37.16
N SER A 413 14.31 -35.31 36.19
CA SER A 413 15.60 -35.21 35.48
C SER A 413 16.78 -34.82 36.37
N GLN A 414 16.51 -34.16 37.51
CA GLN A 414 17.53 -33.59 38.41
C GLN A 414 18.51 -32.60 37.74
N LYS A 415 18.23 -32.16 36.50
CA LYS A 415 19.05 -31.17 35.76
C LYS A 415 18.64 -29.73 36.01
N VAL A 416 17.43 -29.53 36.52
CA VAL A 416 16.84 -28.19 36.74
C VAL A 416 16.83 -27.88 38.23
N PRO A 417 17.14 -26.63 38.64
CA PRO A 417 17.03 -26.24 40.04
C PRO A 417 15.63 -26.49 40.61
N LEU A 418 15.58 -27.09 41.81
CA LEU A 418 14.35 -27.50 42.49
C LEU A 418 13.31 -26.38 42.58
N ALA A 419 13.74 -25.14 42.83
CA ALA A 419 12.87 -23.97 42.92
C ALA A 419 12.10 -23.70 41.61
N PHE A 420 12.75 -23.88 40.46
CA PHE A 420 12.10 -23.68 39.16
C PHE A 420 11.05 -24.75 38.89
N ALA A 421 11.40 -26.03 39.09
CA ALA A 421 10.46 -27.14 38.92
C ALA A 421 9.25 -27.00 39.85
N ASN A 422 9.47 -26.69 41.13
CA ASN A 422 8.39 -26.51 42.11
C ASN A 422 7.48 -25.32 41.80
N SER A 423 8.00 -24.26 41.16
CA SER A 423 7.19 -23.11 40.75
C SER A 423 6.09 -23.46 39.72
N LEU A 424 6.28 -24.57 38.99
CA LEU A 424 5.32 -25.11 38.03
C LEU A 424 4.35 -26.14 38.63
N LYS A 425 4.44 -26.42 39.94
CA LYS A 425 3.58 -27.36 40.68
C LYS A 425 3.60 -28.78 40.09
N PRO A 426 4.72 -29.52 40.20
CA PRO A 426 4.87 -30.82 39.56
C PRO A 426 3.79 -31.81 39.96
N SER A 427 3.29 -32.58 38.99
CA SER A 427 2.40 -33.72 39.21
C SER A 427 3.10 -34.79 40.05
N MET A 428 2.31 -35.56 40.82
CA MET A 428 2.84 -36.75 41.51
C MET A 428 3.23 -37.88 40.54
N HIS A 429 2.71 -37.87 39.32
CA HIS A 429 2.97 -38.89 38.31
C HIS A 429 3.90 -38.33 37.24
N CYS A 430 5.09 -38.94 37.12
CA CYS A 430 6.06 -38.63 36.08
C CYS A 430 6.00 -39.69 34.97
N ASP A 431 5.94 -39.25 33.72
CA ASP A 431 6.09 -40.14 32.57
C ASP A 431 7.57 -40.52 32.39
N LYS A 432 7.92 -41.72 32.85
CA LYS A 432 9.29 -42.24 32.79
C LYS A 432 9.76 -42.47 31.34
N ALA A 433 8.86 -42.80 30.42
CA ALA A 433 9.23 -43.06 29.04
C ALA A 433 9.66 -41.76 28.35
N GLU A 434 8.92 -40.67 28.60
CA GLU A 434 9.23 -39.35 28.06
C GLU A 434 10.51 -38.76 28.68
N LEU A 435 10.75 -38.98 29.97
CA LEU A 435 12.03 -38.61 30.62
C LEU A 435 13.23 -39.29 29.95
N VAL A 436 13.18 -40.62 29.81
CA VAL A 436 14.27 -41.41 29.20
C VAL A 436 14.52 -40.98 27.75
N LYS A 437 13.47 -40.62 27.01
CA LYS A 437 13.59 -40.07 25.65
C LYS A 437 14.42 -38.79 25.65
N TRP A 438 14.11 -37.81 26.49
CA TRP A 438 14.81 -36.53 26.53
C TRP A 438 16.25 -36.66 27.05
N GLU A 439 16.50 -37.50 28.04
CA GLU A 439 17.86 -37.79 28.55
C GLU A 439 18.74 -38.44 27.47
N LYS A 440 18.19 -39.36 26.67
CA LYS A 440 18.92 -39.94 25.53
C LYS A 440 19.21 -38.92 24.45
N MET A 441 18.29 -38.00 24.19
CA MET A 441 18.49 -36.92 23.21
C MET A 441 19.53 -35.91 23.68
N ALA A 442 19.61 -35.62 24.98
CA ALA A 442 20.59 -34.69 25.55
C ALA A 442 22.03 -35.02 25.16
N ASN A 443 22.34 -36.32 25.08
CA ASN A 443 23.68 -36.81 24.74
C ASN A 443 24.02 -36.80 23.24
N ASN A 444 23.03 -36.61 22.36
CA ASN A 444 23.17 -36.88 20.91
C ASN A 444 22.75 -35.72 20.00
N ILE A 445 22.22 -34.62 20.54
CA ILE A 445 21.60 -33.55 19.75
C ILE A 445 22.53 -32.34 19.60
N SER A 446 22.59 -31.75 18.40
CA SER A 446 23.30 -30.50 18.17
C SER A 446 22.48 -29.30 18.65
N PHE A 447 23.14 -28.15 18.86
CA PHE A 447 22.47 -26.90 19.25
C PHE A 447 21.38 -26.46 18.25
N ASN A 448 21.65 -26.59 16.94
CA ASN A 448 20.71 -26.22 15.90
C ASN A 448 19.47 -27.12 15.93
N ASP A 449 19.67 -28.43 16.12
CA ASP A 449 18.57 -29.39 16.23
C ASP A 449 17.71 -29.15 17.49
N MET A 450 18.33 -28.66 18.56
CA MET A 450 17.64 -28.27 19.79
C MET A 450 16.67 -27.10 19.55
N MET A 451 17.07 -26.06 18.82
CA MET A 451 16.19 -24.94 18.47
C MET A 451 15.03 -25.36 17.56
N LEU A 452 15.28 -26.31 16.64
CA LEU A 452 14.24 -26.83 15.76
C LEU A 452 13.13 -27.58 16.52
N LEU A 453 13.37 -28.12 17.72
CA LEU A 453 12.35 -28.78 18.54
C LEU A 453 11.17 -27.86 18.89
N ILE A 454 11.44 -26.57 19.07
CA ILE A 454 10.41 -25.58 19.42
C ILE A 454 9.90 -24.82 18.18
N GLU A 455 10.74 -24.66 17.15
CA GLU A 455 10.37 -23.91 15.94
C GLU A 455 9.54 -24.72 14.92
N ASN A 456 9.71 -26.05 14.84
CA ASN A 456 9.14 -26.88 13.77
C ASN A 456 7.86 -27.65 14.12
N ILE A 457 6.99 -27.11 14.98
CA ILE A 457 5.69 -27.74 15.23
C ILE A 457 4.79 -27.53 14.00
N LYS A 458 4.85 -28.48 13.07
CA LYS A 458 4.03 -28.49 11.87
C LYS A 458 2.62 -28.97 12.23
N ASP A 459 1.64 -28.31 11.62
CA ASP A 459 0.25 -28.76 11.63
C ASP A 459 0.20 -30.09 10.86
N ASP A 460 0.06 -31.20 11.59
CA ASP A 460 0.09 -32.53 11.01
C ASP A 460 -1.16 -32.67 10.14
N LYS A 461 -1.00 -32.56 8.82
CA LYS A 461 -2.09 -32.76 7.87
C LYS A 461 -2.48 -34.23 7.91
N GLY A 462 -3.37 -34.57 8.83
CA GLY A 462 -4.13 -35.82 8.93
C GLY A 462 -3.44 -37.04 8.31
N GLN A 463 -2.55 -37.68 9.06
CA GLN A 463 -2.24 -39.07 8.77
C GLN A 463 -3.55 -39.88 8.87
N LYS A 464 -4.00 -40.43 7.73
CA LYS A 464 -5.04 -41.46 7.73
C LYS A 464 -4.59 -42.55 8.69
N PRO A 465 -5.44 -43.00 9.64
CA PRO A 465 -5.07 -44.11 10.49
C PRO A 465 -4.77 -45.33 9.62
N ALA A 466 -3.59 -45.92 9.83
CA ALA A 466 -3.26 -47.21 9.23
C ALA A 466 -4.36 -48.22 9.60
N PRO A 467 -4.84 -49.04 8.65
CA PRO A 467 -5.83 -50.05 8.97
C PRO A 467 -5.25 -51.03 10.00
N PRO A 468 -6.06 -51.54 10.94
CA PRO A 468 -5.58 -52.45 11.96
C PRO A 468 -5.05 -53.72 11.30
N THR A 469 -3.84 -54.12 11.71
CA THR A 469 -3.19 -55.37 11.31
C THR A 469 -4.02 -56.54 11.85
N ILE A 470 -4.92 -57.08 11.04
CA ILE A 470 -5.63 -58.32 11.34
C ILE A 470 -4.64 -59.47 11.19
N GLY A 471 -4.38 -60.16 12.30
CA GLY A 471 -3.58 -61.37 12.36
C GLY A 471 -4.13 -62.44 11.41
N VAL A 472 -3.28 -62.84 10.46
CA VAL A 472 -3.54 -63.94 9.54
C VAL A 472 -3.59 -65.25 10.33
N ARG A 473 -4.78 -65.83 10.50
CA ARG A 473 -4.95 -67.27 10.67
C ARG A 473 -5.71 -67.81 9.46
N SER A 474 -4.99 -68.66 8.72
CA SER A 474 -5.36 -69.36 7.50
C SER A 474 -6.34 -70.50 7.75
N ALA A 475 -7.44 -70.56 6.97
CA ALA A 475 -8.19 -71.78 6.58
C ALA A 475 -9.21 -71.43 5.45
N PRO A 476 -9.77 -72.40 4.69
CA PRO A 476 -9.58 -72.51 3.23
C PRO A 476 -10.82 -72.15 2.39
N PRO A 477 -10.68 -72.11 1.04
CA PRO A 477 -11.63 -71.47 0.14
C PRO A 477 -12.75 -72.40 -0.34
N ARG A 478 -13.93 -71.85 -0.62
CA ARG A 478 -14.95 -72.46 -1.48
C ARG A 478 -15.55 -71.42 -2.43
N ASN A 479 -15.06 -71.48 -3.67
CA ASN A 479 -15.81 -71.77 -4.89
C ASN A 479 -17.03 -70.91 -5.32
N PHE A 480 -16.76 -70.12 -6.38
CA PHE A 480 -17.56 -69.86 -7.60
C PHE A 480 -18.88 -69.07 -7.51
N PRO A 481 -19.40 -68.50 -8.61
CA PRO A 481 -18.75 -67.89 -9.79
C PRO A 481 -19.34 -66.49 -10.17
N LYS A 482 -18.63 -65.76 -11.05
CA LYS A 482 -19.19 -64.66 -11.87
C LYS A 482 -20.11 -65.24 -12.95
N PRO A 483 -21.11 -64.51 -13.50
CA PRO A 483 -20.87 -63.75 -14.75
C PRO A 483 -21.71 -62.44 -14.88
N ILE A 484 -21.14 -61.31 -15.32
CA ILE A 484 -21.17 -60.71 -16.69
C ILE A 484 -22.43 -59.86 -16.97
N PRO A 485 -22.30 -58.74 -17.73
CA PRO A 485 -23.13 -57.54 -17.62
C PRO A 485 -24.17 -57.41 -18.74
N GLY A 486 -25.10 -56.46 -18.60
CA GLY A 486 -25.90 -55.97 -19.72
C GLY A 486 -26.96 -54.94 -19.33
N PRO A 487 -27.33 -54.01 -20.24
CA PRO A 487 -27.88 -52.69 -19.91
C PRO A 487 -29.37 -52.51 -20.32
N SER A 488 -29.86 -51.26 -20.19
CA SER A 488 -31.12 -50.70 -20.72
C SER A 488 -32.35 -50.97 -19.85
N MET A 489 -33.39 -50.12 -19.73
CA MET A 489 -33.78 -48.83 -20.30
C MET A 489 -34.97 -48.33 -19.44
N SER A 490 -35.20 -47.02 -19.40
CA SER A 490 -36.52 -46.36 -19.35
C SER A 490 -37.58 -46.82 -18.33
N SER A 491 -38.00 -45.91 -17.43
CA SER A 491 -39.30 -45.22 -17.55
C SER A 491 -39.82 -44.60 -16.23
N HIS A 492 -40.36 -43.39 -16.40
CA HIS A 492 -41.61 -42.87 -15.82
C HIS A 492 -41.82 -42.57 -14.31
N VAL A 493 -42.14 -41.27 -14.12
CA VAL A 493 -43.27 -40.68 -13.39
C VAL A 493 -42.95 -39.93 -12.06
N PRO A 494 -43.38 -38.66 -11.95
CA PRO A 494 -43.11 -37.78 -10.81
C PRO A 494 -44.17 -37.90 -9.70
N LYS A 495 -43.80 -37.59 -8.45
CA LYS A 495 -44.77 -37.35 -7.37
C LYS A 495 -44.44 -36.09 -6.57
N ALA A 496 -45.35 -35.13 -6.72
CA ALA A 496 -45.95 -34.22 -5.75
C ALA A 496 -45.12 -33.70 -4.55
N LYS A 497 -44.94 -32.37 -4.53
CA LYS A 497 -44.62 -31.55 -3.35
C LYS A 497 -45.89 -31.31 -2.51
N PRO A 498 -45.83 -31.37 -1.16
CA PRO A 498 -46.80 -30.70 -0.31
C PRO A 498 -46.35 -29.28 0.05
N LYS A 499 -47.26 -28.32 -0.15
CA LYS A 499 -47.17 -26.94 0.35
C LYS A 499 -47.40 -26.93 1.88
N GLY A 500 -46.49 -26.31 2.63
CA GLY A 500 -46.63 -26.04 4.06
C GLY A 500 -46.45 -24.54 4.34
N ARG A 501 -47.50 -23.94 4.89
CA ARG A 501 -47.74 -22.52 5.25
C ARG A 501 -46.54 -21.74 5.81
N GLU A 502 -46.28 -20.56 5.23
CA GLU A 502 -45.59 -19.45 5.88
C GLU A 502 -46.61 -18.56 6.62
N VAL A 503 -46.30 -18.24 7.88
CA VAL A 503 -47.08 -17.32 8.73
C VAL A 503 -46.38 -15.97 8.74
N MET A 504 -47.05 -14.95 8.19
CA MET A 504 -46.69 -13.54 8.30
C MET A 504 -46.76 -13.08 9.77
N LYS A 505 -45.76 -12.32 10.22
CA LYS A 505 -45.84 -11.47 11.42
C LYS A 505 -45.70 -9.98 11.04
N PRO A 506 -46.33 -9.08 11.80
CA PRO A 506 -46.75 -7.78 11.30
C PRO A 506 -45.69 -6.68 11.43
N PHE A 507 -45.87 -5.71 10.54
CA PHE A 507 -45.32 -4.35 10.55
C PHE A 507 -45.60 -3.62 11.87
N VAL A 508 -44.59 -2.95 12.42
CA VAL A 508 -44.76 -1.84 13.37
C VAL A 508 -44.00 -0.63 12.82
N ARG A 509 -44.71 0.48 12.65
CA ARG A 509 -44.17 1.77 12.20
C ARG A 509 -44.24 2.79 13.35
N ASN A 510 -43.17 3.59 13.39
CA ASN A 510 -43.06 4.98 13.83
C ASN A 510 -43.08 5.34 15.32
N SER A 511 -42.01 6.00 15.74
CA SER A 511 -42.13 7.37 16.25
C SER A 511 -40.86 8.19 15.96
N GLN A 512 -41.08 9.42 15.51
CA GLN A 512 -40.07 10.46 15.32
C GLN A 512 -39.81 11.16 16.66
N SER A 513 -38.58 11.60 16.89
CA SER A 513 -38.34 12.87 17.60
C SER A 513 -37.05 13.54 17.10
N LYS A 514 -37.23 14.74 16.55
CA LYS A 514 -36.19 15.77 16.39
C LYS A 514 -36.03 16.46 17.75
N TYR A 515 -34.81 16.77 18.21
CA TYR A 515 -34.51 18.03 18.92
C TYR A 515 -33.00 18.34 18.92
N LEU A 516 -32.69 19.48 18.27
CA LEU A 516 -31.70 20.54 18.50
C LEU A 516 -30.31 20.33 19.14
N ARG A 517 -29.35 20.96 18.43
CA ARG A 517 -28.06 21.57 18.80
C ARG A 517 -27.93 22.12 20.24
N SER A 518 -26.75 21.94 20.84
CA SER A 518 -26.03 22.98 21.62
C SER A 518 -24.52 22.63 21.67
N THR A 519 -23.67 23.45 21.02
CA THR A 519 -22.66 24.33 21.65
C THR A 519 -21.56 23.63 22.48
N TYR A 520 -20.34 23.58 21.93
CA TYR A 520 -19.11 23.65 22.72
C TYR A 520 -18.15 24.65 22.06
N ARG A 521 -18.07 25.84 22.67
CA ARG A 521 -17.11 26.90 22.37
C ARG A 521 -16.87 27.67 23.68
N SER A 522 -15.74 27.44 24.33
CA SER A 522 -15.03 28.33 25.27
C SER A 522 -13.87 27.50 25.87
N ASN A 523 -12.61 27.87 25.56
CA ASN A 523 -11.72 28.73 26.36
C ASN A 523 -11.20 27.98 27.62
N GLN A 524 -9.93 27.97 28.01
CA GLN A 524 -8.83 28.92 27.89
C GLN A 524 -7.60 28.26 28.58
N SER A 525 -6.39 28.39 28.03
CA SER A 525 -5.17 28.90 28.70
C SER A 525 -4.11 29.15 27.65
#